data_AF-A0A5C1E5W5-F1
#
_entry.id   AF-A0A5C1E5W5-F1
#
_cell.length_a   1.000
_cell.length_b   1.000
_cell.length_c   1.000
_cell.angle_alpha   90.00
_cell.angle_beta   90.00
_cell.angle_gamma   90.00
#
_symmetry.space_group_name_H-M   'P 1'
#
loop_
_entity.id
_entity.type
_entity.pdbx_description
1 polymer ?
#
loop_
_entity_poly.entity_id
_entity_poly.type
_entity_poly.pdbx_seq_one_letter_code
_entity_poly.pdbx_strand_id
1 'polypeptide(L)' 'MSSDDLCVGICMIDPDTGVCEGCGRTSDEIFGIPTPPPPSEPDKTVPLPANVQAEVGAGSD' A
#
# COMPACT_ATOMS: atom_id res chain seq x y z
N MET A 1 7.81 -24.33 2.72
CA MET A 1 7.93 -22.87 2.95
C MET A 1 8.06 -22.25 1.57
N SER A 2 6.98 -21.70 1.03
CA SER A 2 6.99 -21.04 -0.28
C SER A 2 7.48 -19.59 -0.11
N SER A 3 8.26 -19.05 -1.05
CA SER A 3 8.83 -17.70 -0.93
C SER A 3 7.80 -16.58 -0.81
N ASP A 4 6.55 -16.78 -1.22
CA ASP A 4 5.48 -15.79 -1.07
C ASP A 4 5.15 -15.45 0.41
N ASP A 5 5.42 -16.35 1.37
CA ASP A 5 5.14 -16.14 2.80
C ASP A 5 6.11 -15.13 3.48
N LEU A 6 7.20 -14.75 2.81
CA LEU A 6 8.22 -13.82 3.33
C LEU A 6 8.05 -12.39 2.80
N CYS A 7 6.96 -12.09 2.09
CA CYS A 7 6.74 -10.78 1.49
C CYS A 7 6.30 -9.74 2.54
N VAL A 8 7.25 -9.25 3.35
CA VAL A 8 7.03 -8.29 4.45
C VAL A 8 6.83 -6.84 4.00
N GLY A 9 6.58 -6.59 2.70
CA GLY A 9 6.40 -5.25 2.14
C GLY A 9 7.69 -4.43 1.99
N ILE A 10 8.85 -5.04 2.23
CA ILE A 10 10.17 -4.46 1.96
C ILE A 10 10.84 -5.31 0.88
N CYS A 11 10.87 -4.79 -0.35
CA CYS A 11 11.56 -5.43 -1.46
C CYS A 11 12.90 -4.74 -1.72
N MET A 12 14.01 -5.46 -1.55
CA MET A 12 15.29 -5.11 -2.16
C MET A 12 15.37 -5.81 -3.53
N ILE A 13 15.56 -5.01 -4.58
CA ILE A 13 15.70 -5.50 -5.95
C ILE A 13 17.18 -5.83 -6.17
N ASP A 14 17.45 -7.06 -6.57
CA ASP A 14 18.78 -7.45 -7.05
C ASP A 14 19.05 -6.75 -8.40
N PRO A 15 20.14 -5.96 -8.51
CA PRO A 15 20.46 -5.22 -9.72
C PRO A 15 20.87 -6.11 -10.91
N ASP A 16 21.31 -7.35 -10.66
CA ASP A 16 21.74 -8.27 -11.71
C ASP A 16 20.55 -9.04 -12.32
N THR A 17 19.58 -9.42 -11.48
CA THR A 17 18.41 -10.21 -11.91
C THR A 17 17.15 -9.37 -12.15
N GLY A 18 17.06 -8.17 -11.56
CA GLY A 18 15.85 -7.33 -11.62
C GLY A 18 14.67 -7.88 -10.80
N VAL A 19 14.94 -8.81 -9.88
CA VAL A 19 13.94 -9.52 -9.07
C VAL A 19 14.08 -9.14 -7.60
N CYS A 20 12.97 -9.05 -6.89
CA CYS A 20 12.95 -8.86 -5.44
C CYS A 20 13.40 -10.13 -4.72
N GLU A 21 14.45 -10.03 -3.90
CA GLU A 21 15.01 -11.16 -3.14
C GLU A 21 14.01 -11.76 -2.12
N GLY A 22 13.02 -10.98 -1.68
CA GLY A 22 12.00 -11.42 -0.73
C GLY A 22 10.88 -12.24 -1.38
N CYS A 23 10.27 -11.69 -2.43
CA CYS A 23 9.02 -12.24 -2.98
C CYS A 23 9.18 -12.86 -4.38
N GLY A 24 10.38 -12.79 -4.98
CA GLY A 24 10.65 -13.38 -6.30
C GLY A 24 9.95 -12.71 -7.48
N ARG A 25 9.39 -11.50 -7.27
CA ARG A 25 8.70 -10.72 -8.31
C ARG A 25 9.63 -9.72 -8.97
N THR A 26 9.37 -9.39 -10.23
CA THR A 26 10.14 -8.38 -10.97
C THR A 26 9.84 -6.97 -10.48
N SER A 27 10.77 -6.05 -10.71
CA SER A 27 10.55 -4.62 -10.45
C SER A 27 9.30 -4.09 -11.16
N ASP A 28 9.05 -4.49 -12.41
CA ASP A 28 7.90 -4.04 -13.18
C ASP A 28 6.57 -4.51 -12.60
N GLU A 29 6.52 -5.71 -12.04
CA GLU A 29 5.33 -6.20 -11.32
C GLU A 29 5.11 -5.49 -9.98
N ILE A 30 6.18 -5.04 -9.32
CA ILE A 30 6.13 -4.36 -8.03
C ILE A 30 5.76 -2.87 -8.19
N PHE A 31 6.41 -2.18 -9.13
CA PHE A 31 6.19 -0.75 -9.37
C PHE A 31 5.01 -0.50 -10.29
N GLY A 32 4.69 -1.46 -11.17
CA GLY A 32 3.52 -1.44 -12.04
C GLY A 32 3.43 -0.22 -12.94
N ILE A 33 2.39 -0.22 -13.78
CA ILE A 33 1.91 1.00 -14.41
C ILE A 33 0.89 1.60 -13.44
N PRO A 34 1.02 2.88 -13.04
CA PRO A 34 0.02 3.52 -12.18
C PRO A 34 -1.36 3.33 -12.78
N THR A 35 -2.22 2.58 -12.08
CA THR A 35 -3.62 2.49 -12.48
C THR A 35 -4.24 3.86 -12.20
N PRO A 36 -4.88 4.50 -13.18
CA PRO A 36 -5.53 5.78 -12.93
C PRO A 36 -6.52 5.59 -11.78
N PRO A 37 -6.61 6.54 -10.84
CA PRO A 37 -7.56 6.44 -9.75
C PRO A 37 -8.97 6.22 -10.33
N PRO A 38 -9.81 5.41 -9.66
CA PRO A 38 -11.20 5.29 -10.08
C PRO A 38 -11.82 6.69 -10.17
N PRO A 39 -12.75 6.93 -11.13
CA PRO A 39 -13.43 8.21 -11.22
C PRO A 39 -13.98 8.59 -9.85
N SER A 40 -13.72 9.83 -9.42
CA SER A 40 -14.13 10.32 -8.11
C SER A 40 -15.63 10.10 -7.94
N GLU A 41 -15.99 9.11 -7.12
CA GLU A 41 -17.34 9.03 -6.61
C GLU A 41 -17.59 10.29 -5.79
N PRO A 42 -18.81 10.88 -5.83
CA PRO A 42 -19.14 12.00 -4.97
C PRO A 42 -18.79 11.61 -3.54
N ASP A 43 -18.02 12.47 -2.88
CA ASP A 43 -17.44 12.31 -1.54
C ASP A 43 -18.49 11.75 -0.59
N LYS A 44 -18.55 10.42 -0.49
CA LYS A 44 -19.43 9.78 0.45
C LYS A 44 -18.66 9.83 1.75
N THR A 45 -18.88 10.90 2.50
CA THR A 45 -18.31 11.06 3.83
C THR A 45 -18.76 9.86 4.66
N VAL A 46 -17.92 8.83 4.73
CA VAL A 46 -18.12 7.72 5.64
C VAL A 46 -17.77 8.29 7.02
N PRO A 47 -18.73 8.36 7.96
CA PRO A 47 -18.43 8.87 9.27
C PRO A 47 -17.32 8.01 9.88
N LEU A 48 -16.30 8.68 10.42
CA LEU A 48 -15.22 8.01 11.11
C LEU A 48 -15.80 7.12 12.22
N PRO A 49 -15.19 5.96 12.53
CA PRO A 49 -15.66 5.14 13.64
C PRO A 49 -15.48 5.90 14.97
N ALA A 50 -16.33 5.60 15.95
CA ALA A 50 -16.45 6.39 17.19
C ALA A 50 -15.13 6.56 17.96
N ASN A 51 -14.24 5.56 17.89
CA ASN A 51 -12.92 5.62 18.51
C ASN A 51 -12.00 6.68 17.87
N VAL A 52 -12.14 6.95 16.57
CA VAL A 52 -11.32 7.95 15.86
C VAL A 52 -11.93 9.34 16.01
N GLN A 53 -13.26 9.46 16.07
CA GLN A 53 -13.94 10.74 16.31
C GLN A 53 -13.56 11.36 17.67
N ALA A 54 -13.35 10.54 18.69
CA ALA A 54 -12.96 10.98 20.03
C ALA A 54 -11.55 11.64 20.06
N GLU A 55 -10.65 11.24 19.15
CA GLU A 55 -9.27 11.73 19.11
C GLU A 55 -9.12 13.00 18.26
N VAL A 56 -9.93 13.13 17.20
CA VAL A 56 -9.88 14.28 16.28
C VAL A 56 -10.47 15.56 16.91
N GLY A 57 -11.34 15.43 17.91
CA GLY A 57 -12.00 16.56 18.59
C GLY A 57 -11.12 17.38 19.54
N ALA A 58 -9.88 16.98 19.79
CA ALA A 58 -9.00 17.64 20.77
C ALA A 58 -8.01 18.66 20.18
N GLY A 59 -7.96 18.82 18.85
CA GLY A 59 -6.97 19.66 18.18
C GLY A 59 -7.59 20.67 17.22
N SER A 60 -8.10 21.78 17.73
CA SER A 60 -8.32 23.03 16.98
C SER A 60 -8.41 24.20 17.96
N ASP A 61 -7.27 24.78 18.31
CA ASP A 61 -7.12 26.21 18.63
C ASP A 61 -5.94 26.76 17.81
#